data_AF-A0A9D6CC98-F1
#
_entry.id   AF-A0A9D6CC98-F1
#
_cell.length_a   1.000
_cell.length_b   1.000
_cell.length_c   1.000
_cell.angle_alpha   90.00
_cell.angle_beta   90.00
_cell.angle_gamma   90.00
#
_symmetry.space_group_name_H-M   'P 1'
#
loop_
_entity.id
_entity.type
_entity.pdbx_description
1 polymer ?
#
loop_
_entity_poly.entity_id
_entity_poly.type
_entity_poly.pdbx_seq_one_letter_code
_entity_poly.pdbx_strand_id
1 'polypeptide(L)'
;MNIENPVSSPGMPIASVERETGLSKDTLRVWERRYGFPTPERDAKGERLYTPVQVRRLVQIKRLMDRGHRPGKLLALDEPSLRALDDTHATPLSAPGEAQLDNWLQLVKSHDSEALQRQFYRELAKRGMPRFVQDTIAPLIARIGEAWSRNELGIFEEHLFSQHLKKLFRTTLANLPPQVGSPRVLLTTLSGEEHTLGLLMVEALLVVEDAYPVLLGPQTPIGEIVRAANVKQVDAVCLSFSVAYPTTLAAQGLRDLRQMLPGDTEIWAGGYGIKSIRKPIEGVCLVPEFQDLYDCLARWRVETGS
;
A
#
# COMPACT_ATOMS: atom_id res chain seq x y z
N MET A 1 7.34 -43.44 -36.73
CA MET A 1 6.24 -42.69 -36.10
C MET A 1 6.80 -42.17 -34.78
N ASN A 2 7.41 -40.99 -34.80
CA ASN A 2 8.01 -40.36 -33.62
C ASN A 2 6.94 -39.54 -32.92
N ILE A 3 6.67 -39.89 -31.66
CA ILE A 3 5.81 -39.11 -30.77
C ILE A 3 6.73 -38.13 -30.04
N GLU A 4 6.50 -36.84 -30.26
CA GLU A 4 7.22 -35.74 -29.59
C GLU A 4 6.92 -35.74 -28.08
N ASN A 5 7.98 -35.68 -27.27
CA ASN A 5 7.91 -35.45 -25.83
C ASN A 5 7.45 -34.00 -25.55
N PRO A 6 6.51 -33.77 -24.62
CA PRO A 6 6.18 -32.42 -24.18
C PRO A 6 7.35 -31.82 -23.38
N VAL A 7 7.75 -30.60 -23.75
CA VAL A 7 8.87 -29.87 -23.14
C VAL A 7 8.53 -29.52 -21.68
N SER A 8 9.11 -30.25 -20.72
CA SER A 8 9.08 -29.88 -19.30
C SER A 8 9.82 -28.56 -19.11
N SER A 9 9.13 -27.51 -18.63
CA SER A 9 9.77 -26.23 -18.30
C SER A 9 10.90 -26.47 -17.27
N PRO A 10 12.10 -25.92 -17.50
CA PRO A 10 13.24 -26.16 -16.60
C PRO A 10 12.92 -25.63 -15.20
N GLY A 11 13.16 -26.48 -14.19
CA GLY A 11 12.96 -26.11 -12.79
C GLY A 11 13.84 -24.92 -12.38
N MET A 12 13.36 -24.15 -11.42
CA MET A 12 13.97 -22.90 -10.99
C MET A 12 15.01 -23.13 -9.88
N PRO A 13 16.23 -22.56 -9.94
CA PRO A 13 17.21 -22.67 -8.85
C PRO A 13 16.75 -21.97 -7.56
N ILE A 14 17.24 -22.45 -6.40
CA ILE A 14 16.85 -21.90 -5.08
C ILE A 14 17.07 -20.39 -4.93
N ALA A 15 18.08 -19.82 -5.62
CA ALA A 15 18.35 -18.39 -5.60
C ALA A 15 17.32 -17.56 -6.39
N SER A 16 16.69 -18.14 -7.39
CA SER A 16 15.59 -17.50 -8.11
C SER A 16 14.28 -17.64 -7.34
N VAL A 17 14.06 -18.79 -6.69
CA VAL A 17 12.89 -18.99 -5.81
C VAL A 17 12.90 -18.03 -4.61
N GLU A 18 14.06 -17.80 -3.99
CA GLU A 18 14.20 -16.82 -2.90
C GLU A 18 13.81 -15.41 -3.36
N ARG A 19 14.24 -15.02 -4.57
CA ARG A 19 13.87 -13.71 -5.15
C ARG A 19 12.38 -13.61 -5.47
N GLU A 20 11.78 -14.65 -6.03
CA GLU A 20 10.35 -14.62 -6.41
C GLU A 20 9.39 -14.78 -5.23
N THR A 21 9.78 -15.52 -4.19
CA THR A 21 8.90 -15.84 -3.06
C THR A 21 9.17 -14.98 -1.83
N GLY A 22 10.30 -14.28 -1.77
CA GLY A 22 10.74 -13.56 -0.57
C GLY A 22 11.03 -14.47 0.64
N LEU A 23 11.08 -15.79 0.44
CA LEU A 23 11.43 -16.77 1.48
C LEU A 23 12.93 -17.08 1.40
N SER A 24 13.64 -16.93 2.51
CA SER A 24 15.09 -17.17 2.53
C SER A 24 15.44 -18.62 2.17
N LYS A 25 16.59 -18.82 1.53
CA LYS A 25 17.15 -20.16 1.22
C LYS A 25 17.15 -21.07 2.44
N ASP A 26 17.49 -20.54 3.61
CA ASP A 26 17.53 -21.31 4.84
C ASP A 26 16.13 -21.67 5.36
N THR A 27 15.14 -20.80 5.17
CA THR A 27 13.73 -21.12 5.46
C THR A 27 13.25 -22.27 4.57
N LEU A 28 13.52 -22.20 3.27
CA LEU A 28 13.16 -23.24 2.30
C LEU A 28 13.81 -24.59 2.65
N ARG A 29 15.10 -24.59 3.03
CA ARG A 29 15.82 -25.80 3.48
C ARG A 29 15.28 -26.37 4.79
N VAL A 30 14.94 -25.50 5.75
CA VAL A 30 14.36 -25.92 7.03
C VAL A 30 12.99 -26.54 6.80
N TRP A 31 12.17 -25.97 5.91
CA TRP A 31 10.86 -26.51 5.61
C TRP A 31 10.91 -27.83 4.86
N GLU A 32 11.81 -27.97 3.87
CA GLU A 32 12.10 -29.25 3.20
C GLU A 32 12.42 -30.35 4.21
N ARG A 33 13.31 -30.08 5.17
CA ARG A 33 13.70 -31.06 6.20
C ARG A 33 12.61 -31.34 7.24
N ARG A 34 11.87 -30.32 7.67
CA ARG A 34 10.95 -30.41 8.83
C ARG A 34 9.54 -30.82 8.44
N TYR A 35 9.07 -30.37 7.28
CA TYR A 35 7.70 -30.55 6.81
C TYR A 35 7.63 -31.34 5.50
N GLY A 36 8.76 -31.68 4.90
CA GLY A 36 8.80 -32.42 3.65
C GLY A 36 8.36 -31.60 2.43
N PHE A 37 8.27 -30.26 2.55
CA PHE A 37 7.92 -29.35 1.46
C PHE A 37 8.71 -28.04 1.60
N PRO A 38 9.19 -27.43 0.50
CA PRO A 38 9.13 -27.90 -0.88
C PRO A 38 9.97 -29.17 -1.14
N THR A 39 9.63 -29.94 -2.17
CA THR A 39 10.33 -31.17 -2.61
C THR A 39 11.09 -30.92 -3.93
N PRO A 40 12.22 -30.18 -3.90
CA PRO A 40 12.92 -29.84 -5.12
C PRO A 40 13.48 -31.08 -5.83
N GLU A 41 13.47 -31.05 -7.16
CA GLU A 41 14.24 -31.97 -7.98
C GLU A 41 15.73 -31.63 -7.90
N ARG A 42 16.59 -32.56 -8.31
CA ARG A 42 18.03 -32.33 -8.37
C ARG A 42 18.52 -32.40 -9.81
N ASP A 43 19.35 -31.44 -10.19
CA ASP A 43 20.05 -31.48 -11.47
C ASP A 43 21.23 -32.48 -11.44
N ALA A 44 21.92 -32.62 -12.58
CA ALA A 44 23.08 -33.51 -12.72
C ALA A 44 24.26 -33.16 -11.79
N LYS A 45 24.29 -31.95 -11.22
CA LYS A 45 25.30 -31.47 -10.27
C LYS A 45 24.81 -31.56 -8.81
N GLY A 46 23.59 -32.04 -8.58
CA GLY A 46 22.98 -32.18 -7.27
C GLY A 46 22.32 -30.91 -6.73
N GLU A 47 22.18 -29.86 -7.54
CA GLU A 47 21.55 -28.59 -7.17
C GLU A 47 20.02 -28.68 -7.19
N ARG A 48 19.37 -27.92 -6.29
CA ARG A 48 17.90 -27.94 -6.13
C ARG A 48 17.20 -27.14 -7.23
N LEU A 49 16.26 -27.79 -7.91
CA LEU A 49 15.38 -27.20 -8.91
C LEU A 49 13.93 -27.30 -8.44
N TYR A 50 13.22 -26.18 -8.44
CA TYR A 50 11.84 -26.07 -8.01
C TYR A 50 10.93 -25.96 -9.23
N THR A 51 9.87 -26.77 -9.25
CA THR A 51 8.88 -26.69 -10.32
C THR A 51 8.07 -25.41 -10.20
N PRO A 52 7.53 -24.87 -11.31
CA PRO A 52 6.65 -23.70 -11.26
C PRO A 52 5.44 -23.87 -10.33
N VAL A 53 4.94 -25.11 -10.18
CA VAL A 53 3.85 -25.44 -9.25
C VAL A 53 4.27 -25.21 -7.80
N GLN A 54 5.49 -25.65 -7.43
CA GLN A 54 6.02 -25.45 -6.09
C GLN A 54 6.27 -23.98 -5.79
N VAL A 55 6.79 -23.23 -6.75
CA VAL A 55 7.03 -21.79 -6.60
C VAL A 55 5.70 -21.05 -6.37
N ARG A 56 4.67 -21.32 -7.18
CA ARG A 56 3.33 -20.73 -6.97
C ARG A 56 2.75 -21.02 -5.58
N ARG A 57 2.91 -22.25 -5.10
CA ARG A 57 2.45 -22.63 -3.75
C ARG A 57 3.26 -21.94 -2.65
N LEU A 58 4.57 -21.76 -2.83
CA LEU A 58 5.40 -20.99 -1.90
C LEU A 58 4.99 -19.51 -1.83
N VAL A 59 4.64 -18.90 -2.97
CA VAL A 59 4.09 -17.53 -3.03
C VAL A 59 2.78 -17.43 -2.24
N GLN A 60 1.86 -18.39 -2.42
CA GLN A 60 0.60 -18.44 -1.66
C GLN A 60 0.84 -18.59 -0.16
N ILE A 61 1.73 -19.50 0.24
CA ILE A 61 2.09 -19.71 1.66
C ILE A 61 2.70 -18.43 2.25
N LYS A 62 3.62 -17.77 1.53
CA LYS A 62 4.20 -16.51 1.97
C LYS A 62 3.12 -15.45 2.20
N ARG A 63 2.20 -15.26 1.24
CA ARG A 63 1.10 -14.30 1.38
C ARG A 63 0.23 -14.59 2.59
N LEU A 64 -0.08 -15.85 2.87
CA LEU A 64 -0.86 -16.23 4.05
C LEU A 64 -0.05 -16.05 5.35
N MET A 65 1.27 -16.24 5.33
CA MET A 65 2.13 -15.94 6.47
C MET A 65 2.19 -14.45 6.79
N ASP A 66 2.25 -13.60 5.75
CA ASP A 66 2.23 -12.15 5.90
C ASP A 66 0.91 -11.67 6.51
N ARG A 67 -0.17 -12.45 6.31
CA ARG A 67 -1.48 -12.26 6.94
C ARG A 67 -1.58 -12.88 8.35
N GLY A 68 -0.47 -13.33 8.93
CA GLY A 68 -0.39 -13.80 10.32
C GLY A 68 -0.59 -15.31 10.52
N HIS A 69 -0.72 -16.10 9.46
CA HIS A 69 -0.84 -17.55 9.60
C HIS A 69 0.52 -18.22 9.85
N ARG A 70 0.55 -19.21 10.75
CA ARG A 70 1.80 -19.92 11.09
C ARG A 70 2.20 -20.90 9.98
N PRO A 71 3.48 -20.95 9.57
CA PRO A 71 3.95 -21.78 8.47
C PRO A 71 3.67 -23.28 8.65
N GLY A 72 3.80 -23.81 9.87
CA GLY A 72 3.55 -25.22 10.13
C GLY A 72 2.11 -25.67 9.86
N LYS A 73 1.12 -24.78 9.98
CA LYS A 73 -0.28 -25.06 9.62
C LYS A 73 -0.46 -24.99 8.10
N LEU A 74 0.13 -23.99 7.45
CA LEU A 74 0.02 -23.77 6.00
C LEU A 74 0.68 -24.89 5.18
N LEU A 75 1.83 -25.38 5.63
CA LEU A 75 2.59 -26.43 4.95
C LEU A 75 1.92 -27.82 5.03
N ALA A 76 1.06 -28.03 6.02
CA ALA A 76 0.32 -29.28 6.21
C ALA A 76 -1.01 -29.34 5.44
N LEU A 77 -1.44 -28.22 4.84
CA LEU A 77 -2.70 -28.15 4.11
C LEU A 77 -2.50 -28.59 2.66
N ASP A 78 -3.51 -29.24 2.08
CA ASP A 78 -3.54 -29.53 0.66
C ASP A 78 -3.89 -28.28 -0.16
N GLU A 79 -3.67 -28.35 -1.48
CA GLU A 79 -3.89 -27.24 -2.40
C GLU A 79 -5.34 -26.69 -2.36
N PRO A 80 -6.40 -27.53 -2.31
CA PRO A 80 -7.77 -27.05 -2.11
C PRO A 80 -7.97 -26.34 -0.77
N SER A 81 -7.39 -26.80 0.34
CA SER A 81 -7.55 -26.13 1.64
C SER A 81 -6.72 -24.85 1.77
N LEU A 82 -5.57 -24.79 1.11
CA LEU A 82 -4.77 -23.57 0.98
C LEU A 82 -5.53 -22.51 0.19
N ARG A 83 -6.11 -22.89 -0.95
CA ARG A 83 -7.02 -22.03 -1.72
C ARG A 83 -8.24 -21.66 -0.89
N ALA A 84 -8.86 -22.61 -0.20
CA ALA A 84 -9.98 -22.33 0.67
C ALA A 84 -9.60 -21.35 1.79
N LEU A 85 -8.38 -21.33 2.32
CA LEU A 85 -7.96 -20.31 3.31
C LEU A 85 -7.65 -18.95 2.68
N ASP A 86 -7.17 -18.95 1.43
CA ASP A 86 -7.14 -17.74 0.60
C ASP A 86 -8.57 -17.24 0.31
N ASP A 87 -9.52 -18.17 0.10
CA ASP A 87 -10.91 -17.94 -0.34
C ASP A 87 -11.90 -17.71 0.81
N THR A 88 -11.65 -18.24 2.01
CA THR A 88 -12.46 -18.02 3.23
C THR A 88 -12.34 -16.55 3.67
N HIS A 89 -11.28 -15.88 3.23
CA HIS A 89 -11.12 -14.42 3.27
C HIS A 89 -11.35 -13.74 1.91
N ALA A 90 -11.70 -14.50 0.86
CA ALA A 90 -12.23 -14.03 -0.43
C ALA A 90 -13.75 -14.20 -0.56
N THR A 91 -14.48 -14.30 0.56
CA THR A 91 -15.77 -13.59 0.57
C THR A 91 -15.37 -12.12 0.53
N PRO A 92 -15.70 -11.33 -0.51
CA PRO A 92 -15.35 -9.92 -0.50
C PRO A 92 -15.91 -9.35 0.81
N LEU A 93 -15.02 -8.96 1.73
CA LEU A 93 -15.43 -8.18 2.89
C LEU A 93 -16.09 -6.95 2.29
N SER A 94 -17.42 -6.96 2.25
CA SER A 94 -18.14 -5.85 1.66
C SER A 94 -17.67 -4.58 2.35
N ALA A 95 -17.51 -3.51 1.58
CA ALA A 95 -17.23 -2.21 2.15
C ALA A 95 -18.24 -1.98 3.30
N PRO A 96 -17.81 -1.38 4.42
CA PRO A 96 -18.72 -1.01 5.49
C PRO A 96 -19.98 -0.37 4.89
N GLY A 97 -21.15 -0.97 5.16
CA GLY A 97 -22.41 -0.38 4.72
C GLY A 97 -22.64 0.96 5.42
N GLU A 98 -23.59 1.75 4.92
CA GLU A 98 -23.86 3.09 5.46
C GLU A 98 -24.11 3.08 6.98
N ALA A 99 -24.89 2.10 7.47
CA ALA A 99 -25.16 1.95 8.90
C ALA A 99 -23.88 1.73 9.74
N GLN A 100 -22.87 1.05 9.19
CA GLN A 100 -21.60 0.86 9.89
C GLN A 100 -20.79 2.16 9.95
N LEU A 101 -20.75 2.93 8.85
CA LEU A 101 -20.10 4.25 8.83
C LEU A 101 -20.82 5.24 9.77
N ASP A 102 -22.15 5.20 9.82
CA ASP A 102 -22.93 6.03 10.74
C ASP A 102 -22.65 5.70 12.19
N ASN A 103 -22.51 4.41 12.55
CA ASN A 103 -22.10 4.03 13.90
C ASN A 103 -20.73 4.62 14.27
N TRP A 104 -19.80 4.73 13.33
CA TRP A 104 -18.48 5.31 13.59
C TRP A 104 -18.55 6.82 13.73
N LEU A 105 -19.35 7.46 12.89
CA LEU A 105 -19.66 8.89 13.03
C LEU A 105 -20.28 9.17 14.41
N GLN A 106 -21.15 8.29 14.92
CA GLN A 106 -21.70 8.42 16.27
C GLN A 106 -20.63 8.29 17.36
N LEU A 107 -19.64 7.38 17.22
CA LEU A 107 -18.51 7.29 18.16
C LEU A 107 -17.68 8.58 18.19
N VAL A 108 -17.52 9.25 17.04
CA VAL A 108 -16.87 10.57 16.97
C VAL A 108 -17.71 11.64 17.67
N LYS A 109 -19.03 11.66 17.41
CA LYS A 109 -19.99 12.58 18.04
C LYS A 109 -20.12 12.38 19.55
N SER A 110 -19.99 11.14 20.04
CA SER A 110 -20.08 10.83 21.47
C SER A 110 -18.75 10.98 22.21
N HIS A 111 -17.68 11.35 21.50
CA HIS A 111 -16.31 11.52 22.03
C HIS A 111 -15.77 10.28 22.76
N ASP A 112 -16.23 9.08 22.39
CA ASP A 112 -15.71 7.84 22.97
C ASP A 112 -14.40 7.44 22.25
N SER A 113 -13.33 8.16 22.60
CA SER A 113 -11.99 7.98 22.04
C SER A 113 -11.51 6.54 22.15
N GLU A 114 -11.79 5.86 23.26
CA GLU A 114 -11.33 4.49 23.45
C GLU A 114 -12.09 3.50 22.56
N ALA A 115 -13.42 3.63 22.47
CA ALA A 115 -14.21 2.80 21.58
C ALA A 115 -13.83 3.03 20.12
N LEU A 116 -13.61 4.29 19.71
CA LEU A 116 -13.15 4.64 18.37
C LEU A 116 -11.80 3.98 18.06
N GLN A 117 -10.82 4.10 18.96
CA GLN A 117 -9.52 3.46 18.77
C GLN A 117 -9.61 1.93 18.69
N ARG A 118 -10.36 1.29 19.60
CA ARG A 118 -10.59 -0.16 19.57
C ARG A 118 -11.20 -0.58 18.23
N GLN A 119 -12.15 0.19 17.72
CA GLN A 119 -12.84 -0.11 16.46
C GLN A 119 -11.91 0.03 15.25
N PHE A 120 -11.03 1.04 15.24
CA PHE A 120 -10.00 1.17 14.22
C PHE A 120 -9.05 -0.03 14.19
N TYR A 121 -8.48 -0.43 15.34
CA TYR A 121 -7.58 -1.58 15.39
C TYR A 121 -8.28 -2.88 14.96
N ARG A 122 -9.55 -3.06 15.34
CA ARG A 122 -10.35 -4.23 14.93
C ARG A 122 -10.54 -4.28 13.41
N GLU A 123 -10.95 -3.18 12.77
CA GLU A 123 -11.12 -3.19 11.31
C GLU A 123 -9.80 -3.28 10.56
N LEU A 124 -8.75 -2.61 11.04
CA LEU A 124 -7.42 -2.75 10.46
C LEU A 124 -6.94 -4.21 10.48
N ALA A 125 -7.08 -4.89 11.62
CA ALA A 125 -6.75 -6.31 11.74
C ALA A 125 -7.63 -7.21 10.88
N LYS A 126 -8.91 -6.86 10.72
CA LYS A 126 -9.89 -7.64 9.95
C LYS A 126 -9.70 -7.51 8.43
N ARG A 127 -9.41 -6.30 7.94
CA ARG A 127 -9.39 -5.97 6.50
C ARG A 127 -7.98 -5.89 5.92
N GLY A 128 -6.97 -5.69 6.76
CA GLY A 128 -5.64 -5.29 6.33
C GLY A 128 -5.57 -3.82 5.91
N MET A 129 -4.36 -3.30 5.81
CA MET A 129 -4.11 -1.86 5.60
C MET A 129 -4.75 -1.30 4.30
N PRO A 130 -4.61 -1.93 3.11
CA PRO A 130 -5.19 -1.38 1.88
C PRO A 130 -6.69 -1.18 1.95
N ARG A 131 -7.42 -2.24 2.32
CA ARG A 131 -8.88 -2.24 2.41
C ARG A 131 -9.37 -1.37 3.56
N PHE A 132 -8.64 -1.30 4.67
CA PHE A 132 -8.95 -0.38 5.76
C PHE A 132 -8.88 1.09 5.32
N VAL A 133 -7.86 1.47 4.55
CA VAL A 133 -7.74 2.82 3.99
C VAL A 133 -8.86 3.09 2.98
N GLN A 134 -9.01 2.23 1.98
CA GLN A 134 -9.89 2.44 0.83
C GLN A 134 -11.37 2.33 1.18
N ASP A 135 -11.75 1.26 1.87
CA ASP A 135 -13.16 0.93 2.07
C ASP A 135 -13.71 1.53 3.37
N THR A 136 -12.85 1.89 4.32
CA THR A 136 -13.29 2.34 5.65
C THR A 136 -12.91 3.79 5.95
N ILE A 137 -11.61 4.10 5.97
CA ILE A 137 -11.14 5.41 6.44
C ILE A 137 -11.46 6.53 5.46
N ALA A 138 -11.23 6.34 4.16
CA ALA A 138 -11.52 7.38 3.18
C ALA A 138 -13.02 7.74 3.08
N PRO A 139 -13.95 6.76 3.05
CA PRO A 139 -15.39 7.05 3.12
C PRO A 139 -15.79 7.74 4.44
N LEU A 140 -15.19 7.33 5.56
CA LEU A 140 -15.47 7.94 6.85
C LEU A 140 -14.99 9.40 6.94
N ILE A 141 -13.81 9.71 6.42
CA ILE A 141 -13.30 11.09 6.32
C ILE A 141 -14.27 11.94 5.51
N ALA A 142 -14.76 11.44 4.38
CA ALA A 142 -15.75 12.14 3.57
C ALA A 142 -17.04 12.41 4.37
N ARG A 143 -17.56 11.40 5.09
CA ARG A 143 -18.78 11.53 5.90
C ARG A 143 -18.62 12.47 7.10
N ILE A 144 -17.43 12.52 7.71
CA ILE A 144 -17.08 13.51 8.75
C ILE A 144 -17.04 14.92 8.15
N GLY A 145 -16.42 15.10 6.99
CA GLY A 145 -16.42 16.39 6.28
C GLY A 145 -17.83 16.87 5.92
N GLU A 146 -18.68 15.96 5.45
CA GLU A 146 -20.09 16.26 5.19
C GLU A 146 -20.84 16.66 6.47
N ALA A 147 -20.72 15.89 7.55
CA ALA A 147 -21.36 16.21 8.83
C ALA A 147 -20.88 17.55 9.40
N TRP A 148 -19.59 17.87 9.27
CA TRP A 148 -19.03 19.17 9.63
C TRP A 148 -19.62 20.32 8.80
N SER A 149 -19.69 20.15 7.47
CA SER A 149 -20.30 21.16 6.58
C SER A 149 -21.81 21.38 6.80
N ARG A 150 -22.50 20.40 7.39
CA ARG A 150 -23.90 20.50 7.84
C ARG A 150 -24.05 21.01 9.28
N ASN A 151 -22.96 21.42 9.93
CA ASN A 151 -22.91 21.86 11.33
C ASN A 151 -23.36 20.79 12.34
N GLU A 152 -23.29 19.50 11.99
CA GLU A 152 -23.57 18.38 12.90
C GLU A 152 -22.34 17.94 13.71
N LEU A 153 -21.15 18.44 13.33
CA LEU A 153 -19.88 18.27 14.00
C LEU A 153 -19.20 19.63 14.12
N GLY A 154 -18.58 19.89 15.27
CA GLY A 154 -17.67 21.01 15.44
C GLY A 154 -16.26 20.70 14.92
N ILE A 155 -15.41 21.72 15.02
CA ILE A 155 -14.00 21.63 14.62
C ILE A 155 -13.22 20.69 15.56
N PHE A 156 -13.56 20.68 16.85
CA PHE A 156 -12.82 19.87 17.82
C PHE A 156 -13.04 18.37 17.60
N GLU A 157 -14.22 17.93 17.14
CA GLU A 157 -14.48 16.52 16.81
C GLU A 157 -13.70 16.06 15.58
N GLU A 158 -13.62 16.90 14.54
CA GLU A 158 -12.77 16.64 13.38
C GLU A 158 -11.31 16.49 13.80
N HIS A 159 -10.81 17.44 14.61
CA HIS A 159 -9.45 17.39 15.11
C HIS A 159 -9.21 16.14 15.94
N LEU A 160 -10.11 15.78 16.85
CA LEU A 160 -10.00 14.59 17.69
C LEU A 160 -9.93 13.32 16.84
N PHE A 161 -10.82 13.18 15.87
CA PHE A 161 -10.81 12.06 14.92
C PHE A 161 -9.47 11.99 14.17
N SER A 162 -9.03 13.10 13.60
CA SER A 162 -7.79 13.22 12.84
C SER A 162 -6.56 12.87 13.69
N GLN A 163 -6.53 13.26 14.97
CA GLN A 163 -5.46 12.89 15.90
C GLN A 163 -5.46 11.39 16.23
N HIS A 164 -6.62 10.78 16.46
CA HIS A 164 -6.70 9.33 16.70
C HIS A 164 -6.25 8.51 15.51
N LEU A 165 -6.65 8.93 14.30
CA LEU A 165 -6.24 8.28 13.07
C LEU A 165 -4.73 8.42 12.82
N LYS A 166 -4.19 9.63 13.05
CA LYS A 166 -2.73 9.86 12.99
C LYS A 166 -1.97 8.95 13.95
N LYS A 167 -2.43 8.85 15.20
CA LYS A 167 -1.85 7.95 16.21
C LYS A 167 -1.86 6.49 15.75
N LEU A 168 -2.99 6.01 15.23
CA LEU A 168 -3.13 4.64 14.72
C LEU A 168 -2.08 4.31 13.64
N PHE A 169 -2.01 5.11 12.59
CA PHE A 169 -1.07 4.87 11.49
C PHE A 169 0.38 4.97 11.96
N ARG A 170 0.73 6.00 12.74
CA ARG A 170 2.10 6.17 13.24
C ARG A 170 2.55 5.01 14.11
N THR A 171 1.69 4.54 15.03
CA THR A 171 1.99 3.36 15.85
C THR A 171 2.08 2.09 15.01
N THR A 172 1.23 1.93 14.01
CA THR A 172 1.26 0.74 13.14
C THR A 172 2.55 0.71 12.31
N LEU A 173 2.89 1.82 11.66
CA LEU A 173 4.08 1.96 10.83
C LEU A 173 5.38 1.83 11.62
N ALA A 174 5.44 2.36 12.84
CA ALA A 174 6.62 2.25 13.69
C ALA A 174 6.95 0.80 14.11
N ASN A 175 5.99 -0.12 14.04
CA ASN A 175 6.19 -1.53 14.34
C ASN A 175 6.60 -2.37 13.11
N LEU A 176 6.66 -1.75 11.92
CA LEU A 176 7.13 -2.41 10.71
C LEU A 176 8.66 -2.37 10.64
N PRO A 177 9.30 -3.37 9.99
CA PRO A 177 10.75 -3.36 9.82
C PRO A 177 11.19 -2.10 9.04
N PRO A 178 12.46 -1.67 9.21
CA PRO A 178 13.03 -0.58 8.42
C PRO A 178 12.83 -0.83 6.92
N GLN A 179 12.34 0.19 6.22
CA GLN A 179 12.01 0.11 4.81
C GLN A 179 13.29 0.03 3.97
N VAL A 180 13.36 -0.96 3.07
CA VAL A 180 14.48 -1.14 2.12
C VAL A 180 13.97 -1.22 0.67
N GLY A 181 12.81 -0.60 0.44
CA GLY A 181 12.01 -0.75 -0.77
C GLY A 181 12.32 0.20 -1.92
N SER A 182 11.60 0.01 -3.03
CA SER A 182 11.60 0.88 -4.21
C SER A 182 10.20 0.93 -4.85
N PRO A 183 9.78 2.06 -5.44
CA PRO A 183 10.51 3.34 -5.57
C PRO A 183 10.68 4.09 -4.24
N ARG A 184 11.61 5.03 -4.21
CA ARG A 184 11.73 6.08 -3.18
C ARG A 184 10.78 7.21 -3.53
N VAL A 185 9.77 7.42 -2.69
CA VAL A 185 8.68 8.36 -2.96
C VAL A 185 8.66 9.47 -1.93
N LEU A 186 8.90 10.70 -2.35
CA LEU A 186 8.82 11.88 -1.47
C LEU A 186 7.36 12.26 -1.22
N LEU A 187 6.96 12.36 0.04
CA LEU A 187 5.59 12.68 0.43
C LEU A 187 5.54 14.07 1.08
N THR A 188 4.77 14.98 0.48
CA THR A 188 4.57 16.33 1.02
C THR A 188 3.32 17.01 0.46
N THR A 189 3.06 18.25 0.88
CA THR A 189 2.03 19.12 0.32
C THR A 189 2.67 20.44 -0.10
N LEU A 190 2.01 21.19 -1.00
CA LEU A 190 2.46 22.53 -1.37
C LEU A 190 2.22 23.54 -0.24
N SER A 191 2.92 24.67 -0.30
CA SER A 191 2.69 25.79 0.61
C SER A 191 1.21 26.19 0.67
N GLY A 192 0.69 26.36 1.89
CA GLY A 192 -0.72 26.66 2.17
C GLY A 192 -1.63 25.43 2.28
N GLU A 193 -1.15 24.22 1.99
CA GLU A 193 -1.92 22.99 2.23
C GLU A 193 -1.46 22.31 3.53
N GLU A 194 -2.29 22.34 4.57
CA GLU A 194 -1.97 21.81 5.90
C GLU A 194 -2.45 20.36 6.11
N HIS A 195 -3.35 19.86 5.26
CA HIS A 195 -4.02 18.58 5.46
C HIS A 195 -3.10 17.42 5.07
N THR A 196 -2.77 16.61 6.08
CA THR A 196 -1.77 15.54 5.98
C THR A 196 -2.33 14.12 6.03
N LEU A 197 -3.63 13.95 6.27
CA LEU A 197 -4.22 12.61 6.38
C LEU A 197 -4.08 11.82 5.08
N GLY A 198 -4.26 12.47 3.93
CA GLY A 198 -4.04 11.85 2.62
C GLY A 198 -2.63 11.29 2.48
N LEU A 199 -1.60 12.07 2.86
CA LEU A 199 -0.21 11.62 2.84
C LEU A 199 0.05 10.46 3.79
N LEU A 200 -0.57 10.45 4.98
CA LEU A 200 -0.40 9.36 5.94
C LEU A 200 -1.02 8.06 5.46
N MET A 201 -2.17 8.14 4.77
CA MET A 201 -2.77 6.98 4.11
C MET A 201 -1.87 6.48 2.99
N VAL A 202 -1.37 7.37 2.13
CA VAL A 202 -0.45 7.01 1.04
C VAL A 202 0.85 6.41 1.58
N GLU A 203 1.45 6.98 2.63
CA GLU A 203 2.61 6.42 3.33
C GLU A 203 2.36 4.96 3.73
N ALA A 204 1.21 4.68 4.34
CA ALA A 204 0.86 3.33 4.76
C ALA A 204 0.68 2.36 3.59
N LEU A 205 0.10 2.81 2.47
CA LEU A 205 -0.05 1.98 1.28
C LEU A 205 1.30 1.72 0.60
N LEU A 206 2.15 2.73 0.47
CA LEU A 206 3.48 2.59 -0.11
C LEU A 206 4.35 1.59 0.66
N VAL A 207 4.30 1.64 1.99
CA VAL A 207 5.03 0.68 2.84
C VAL A 207 4.54 -0.76 2.63
N VAL A 208 3.24 -0.97 2.48
CA VAL A 208 2.67 -2.30 2.21
C VAL A 208 3.09 -2.83 0.85
N GLU A 209 3.28 -1.92 -0.11
CA GLU A 209 3.73 -2.25 -1.46
C GLU A 209 5.25 -2.31 -1.59
N ASP A 210 6.03 -2.39 -0.51
CA ASP A 210 7.51 -2.42 -0.56
C ASP A 210 8.14 -1.20 -1.28
N ALA A 211 7.48 -0.04 -1.24
CA ALA A 211 8.06 1.24 -1.64
C ALA A 211 8.67 1.96 -0.41
N TYR A 212 9.57 2.92 -0.66
CA TYR A 212 10.28 3.66 0.37
C TYR A 212 9.75 5.10 0.48
N PRO A 213 8.84 5.41 1.42
CA PRO A 213 8.35 6.78 1.59
C PRO A 213 9.38 7.68 2.28
N VAL A 214 9.56 8.89 1.75
CA VAL A 214 10.38 9.96 2.33
C VAL A 214 9.46 11.11 2.73
N LEU A 215 9.15 11.23 4.03
CA LEU A 215 8.23 12.24 4.52
C LEU A 215 8.94 13.55 4.85
N LEU A 216 8.48 14.66 4.24
CA LEU A 216 8.91 16.01 4.61
C LEU A 216 7.94 16.71 5.57
N GLY A 217 6.69 16.23 5.63
CA GLY A 217 5.59 16.95 6.28
C GLY A 217 4.85 17.87 5.30
N PRO A 218 3.92 18.70 5.80
CA PRO A 218 3.11 19.59 4.96
C PRO A 218 3.82 20.91 4.63
N GLN A 219 3.22 21.66 3.71
CA GLN A 219 3.52 23.05 3.37
C GLN A 219 4.94 23.30 2.84
N THR A 220 5.50 22.36 2.09
CA THR A 220 6.86 22.50 1.55
C THR A 220 6.86 23.41 0.31
N PRO A 221 7.67 24.48 0.28
CA PRO A 221 7.85 25.29 -0.92
C PRO A 221 8.45 24.48 -2.07
N ILE A 222 8.03 24.73 -3.31
CA ILE A 222 8.45 23.97 -4.50
C ILE A 222 9.99 23.86 -4.62
N GLY A 223 10.73 24.95 -4.38
CA GLY A 223 12.19 24.92 -4.42
C GLY A 223 12.81 23.94 -3.40
N GLU A 224 12.23 23.83 -2.21
CA GLU A 224 12.66 22.88 -1.18
C GLU A 224 12.23 21.45 -1.52
N ILE A 225 11.08 21.25 -2.17
CA ILE A 225 10.67 19.94 -2.71
C ILE A 225 11.71 19.44 -3.72
N VAL A 226 12.09 20.29 -4.69
CA VAL A 226 13.10 19.96 -5.72
C VAL A 226 14.44 19.65 -5.07
N ARG A 227 14.87 20.48 -4.12
CA ARG A 227 16.12 20.26 -3.38
C ARG A 227 16.10 18.93 -2.62
N ALA A 228 15.01 18.63 -1.93
CA ALA A 228 14.86 17.40 -1.16
C ALA A 228 14.81 16.17 -2.09
N ALA A 229 14.10 16.25 -3.21
CA ALA A 229 14.04 15.20 -4.23
C ALA A 229 15.45 14.83 -4.72
N ASN A 230 16.26 15.85 -5.05
CA ASN A 230 17.64 15.67 -5.46
C ASN A 230 18.53 15.10 -4.34
N VAL A 231 18.47 15.65 -3.13
CA VAL A 231 19.32 15.18 -2.01
C VAL A 231 18.97 13.75 -1.60
N LYS A 232 17.68 13.41 -1.64
CA LYS A 232 17.18 12.09 -1.23
C LYS A 232 17.18 11.08 -2.37
N GLN A 233 17.49 11.50 -3.60
CA GLN A 233 17.49 10.67 -4.81
C GLN A 233 16.17 9.89 -4.89
N VAL A 234 15.08 10.64 -4.99
CA VAL A 234 13.73 10.05 -5.04
C VAL A 234 13.34 9.79 -6.48
N ASP A 235 12.62 8.69 -6.69
CA ASP A 235 12.13 8.30 -8.01
C ASP A 235 10.79 8.99 -8.33
N ALA A 236 10.03 9.34 -7.29
CA ALA A 236 8.76 10.04 -7.42
C ALA A 236 8.54 11.09 -6.32
N VAL A 237 7.82 12.16 -6.65
CA VAL A 237 7.26 13.11 -5.70
C VAL A 237 5.74 12.94 -5.67
N CYS A 238 5.19 12.54 -4.53
CA CYS A 238 3.76 12.42 -4.31
C CYS A 238 3.23 13.61 -3.48
N LEU A 239 2.25 14.31 -4.04
CA LEU A 239 1.57 15.44 -3.43
C LEU A 239 0.12 15.11 -3.13
N SER A 240 -0.36 15.54 -1.96
CA SER A 240 -1.77 15.43 -1.55
C SER A 240 -2.42 16.80 -1.52
N PHE A 241 -3.62 16.91 -2.09
CA PHE A 241 -4.44 18.12 -2.10
C PHE A 241 -5.82 17.84 -1.50
N SER A 242 -6.17 18.55 -0.43
CA SER A 242 -7.49 18.49 0.19
C SER A 242 -8.52 19.28 -0.63
N VAL A 243 -9.80 19.12 -0.28
CA VAL A 243 -10.88 19.96 -0.82
C VAL A 243 -10.74 21.44 -0.48
N ALA A 244 -9.98 21.78 0.56
CA ALA A 244 -9.79 23.16 1.00
C ALA A 244 -8.71 23.89 0.19
N TYR A 245 -7.87 23.18 -0.57
CA TYR A 245 -6.82 23.80 -1.36
C TYR A 245 -7.32 24.16 -2.76
N PRO A 246 -7.15 25.42 -3.22
CA PRO A 246 -7.67 25.85 -4.51
C PRO A 246 -7.10 25.03 -5.69
N THR A 247 -7.98 24.42 -6.47
CA THR A 247 -7.61 23.59 -7.63
C THR A 247 -6.73 24.34 -8.64
N THR A 248 -6.96 25.64 -8.84
CA THR A 248 -6.14 26.47 -9.74
C THR A 248 -4.70 26.60 -9.25
N LEU A 249 -4.50 26.76 -7.93
CA LEU A 249 -3.18 26.77 -7.32
C LEU A 249 -2.52 25.39 -7.35
N ALA A 250 -3.28 24.32 -7.12
CA ALA A 250 -2.77 22.96 -7.25
C ALA A 250 -2.25 22.68 -8.66
N ALA A 251 -3.07 22.97 -9.69
CA ALA A 251 -2.69 22.76 -11.07
C ALA A 251 -1.48 23.62 -11.50
N GLN A 252 -1.38 24.86 -10.99
CA GLN A 252 -0.24 25.71 -11.26
C GLN A 252 1.02 25.19 -10.56
N GLY A 253 0.95 24.89 -9.27
CA GLY A 253 2.09 24.37 -8.51
C GLY A 253 2.62 23.04 -9.05
N LEU A 254 1.74 22.17 -9.59
CA LEU A 254 2.16 20.94 -10.28
C LEU A 254 2.94 21.23 -11.56
N ARG A 255 2.51 22.22 -12.36
CA ARG A 255 3.24 22.65 -13.56
C ARG A 255 4.61 23.24 -13.20
N ASP A 256 4.63 24.11 -12.20
CA ASP A 256 5.87 24.76 -11.75
C ASP A 256 6.85 23.71 -11.20
N LEU A 257 6.36 22.75 -10.42
CA LEU A 257 7.18 21.64 -9.91
C LEU A 257 7.75 20.78 -11.05
N ARG A 258 6.93 20.44 -12.06
CA ARG A 258 7.38 19.66 -13.22
C ARG A 258 8.49 20.35 -13.99
N GLN A 259 8.43 21.67 -14.16
CA GLN A 259 9.46 22.44 -14.84
C GLN A 259 10.80 22.43 -14.08
N MET A 260 10.77 22.28 -12.76
CA MET A 260 11.97 22.33 -11.92
C MET A 260 12.55 20.96 -11.54
N LEU A 261 11.74 19.89 -11.60
CA LEU A 261 12.21 18.53 -11.32
C LEU A 261 12.89 17.88 -12.55
N PRO A 262 13.92 17.06 -12.34
CA PRO A 262 14.49 16.19 -13.38
C PRO A 262 13.42 15.34 -14.08
N GLY A 263 13.50 15.23 -15.40
CA GLY A 263 12.45 14.59 -16.23
C GLY A 263 12.17 13.12 -15.92
N ASP A 264 13.11 12.44 -15.27
CA ASP A 264 13.04 11.05 -14.80
C ASP A 264 12.38 10.90 -13.42
N THR A 265 12.22 12.00 -12.66
CA THR A 265 11.46 11.99 -11.40
C THR A 265 9.96 12.08 -11.70
N GLU A 266 9.19 11.06 -11.36
CA GLU A 266 7.74 11.05 -11.51
C GLU A 266 7.07 12.07 -10.56
N ILE A 267 5.90 12.58 -10.95
CA ILE A 267 5.05 13.41 -10.08
C ILE A 267 3.69 12.75 -9.96
N TRP A 268 3.31 12.40 -8.74
CA TRP A 268 2.00 11.81 -8.44
C TRP A 268 1.18 12.81 -7.62
N ALA A 269 -0.02 13.15 -8.07
CA ALA A 269 -0.84 14.16 -7.42
C ALA A 269 -2.22 13.59 -7.10
N GLY A 270 -2.54 13.47 -5.81
CA GLY A 270 -3.79 12.88 -5.34
C GLY A 270 -4.55 13.72 -4.35
N GLY A 271 -5.62 13.14 -3.82
CA GLY A 271 -6.55 13.79 -2.89
C GLY A 271 -7.71 14.49 -3.59
N TYR A 272 -8.75 14.83 -2.84
CA TYR A 272 -9.99 15.35 -3.41
C TYR A 272 -9.84 16.69 -4.15
N GLY A 273 -8.82 17.50 -3.80
CA GLY A 273 -8.59 18.82 -4.42
C GLY A 273 -8.20 18.77 -5.90
N ILE A 274 -7.72 17.61 -6.39
CA ILE A 274 -7.36 17.42 -7.80
C ILE A 274 -8.48 16.83 -8.66
N LYS A 275 -9.57 16.31 -8.07
CA LYS A 275 -10.66 15.66 -8.83
C LYS A 275 -11.35 16.60 -9.83
N SER A 276 -11.24 17.91 -9.61
CA SER A 276 -11.78 18.96 -10.49
C SER A 276 -10.79 19.41 -11.58
N ILE A 277 -9.54 18.92 -11.61
CA ILE A 277 -8.57 19.20 -12.68
C ILE A 277 -8.98 18.43 -13.93
N ARG A 278 -9.56 19.14 -14.92
CA ARG A 278 -10.06 18.52 -16.16
C ARG A 278 -9.01 18.34 -17.25
N LYS A 279 -7.97 19.17 -17.25
CA LYS A 279 -6.92 19.14 -18.26
C LYS A 279 -5.73 18.35 -17.72
N PRO A 280 -5.22 17.35 -18.45
CA PRO A 280 -4.00 16.67 -18.04
C PRO A 280 -2.85 17.67 -17.95
N ILE A 281 -1.94 17.41 -17.01
CA ILE A 281 -0.70 18.16 -16.84
C ILE A 281 0.42 17.25 -17.34
N GLU A 282 1.14 17.70 -18.35
CA GLU A 282 2.23 16.92 -18.95
C GLU A 282 3.26 16.52 -17.89
N GLY A 283 3.66 15.25 -17.88
CA GLY A 283 4.62 14.69 -16.92
C GLY A 283 4.13 14.60 -15.46
N VAL A 284 2.81 14.62 -15.23
CA VAL A 284 2.19 14.42 -13.91
C VAL A 284 1.14 13.29 -13.96
N CYS A 285 1.29 12.27 -13.12
CA CYS A 285 0.29 11.23 -12.84
C CYS A 285 -0.77 11.83 -11.88
N LEU A 286 -2.00 12.06 -12.35
CA LEU A 286 -3.12 12.38 -11.46
C LEU A 286 -3.65 11.09 -10.83
N VAL A 287 -3.81 11.10 -9.51
CA VAL A 287 -4.15 9.93 -8.68
C VAL A 287 -5.45 10.24 -7.90
N PRO A 288 -6.61 10.29 -8.58
CA PRO A 288 -7.88 10.64 -7.94
C PRO A 288 -8.38 9.58 -6.97
N GLU A 289 -8.05 8.31 -7.19
CA GLU A 289 -8.36 7.19 -6.31
C GLU A 289 -7.09 6.44 -5.89
N PHE A 290 -7.17 5.67 -4.81
CA PHE A 290 -6.02 4.86 -4.37
C PHE A 290 -5.64 3.74 -5.35
N GLN A 291 -6.55 3.31 -6.22
CA GLN A 291 -6.21 2.34 -7.27
C GLN A 291 -5.20 2.93 -8.25
N ASP A 292 -5.34 4.22 -8.59
CA ASP A 292 -4.42 4.90 -9.49
C ASP A 292 -2.99 4.98 -8.91
N LEU A 293 -2.85 4.96 -7.58
CA LEU A 293 -1.53 4.91 -6.93
C LEU A 293 -0.83 3.59 -7.23
N TYR A 294 -1.57 2.47 -7.15
CA TYR A 294 -1.05 1.15 -7.48
C TYR A 294 -0.69 1.06 -8.97
N ASP A 295 -1.47 1.71 -9.82
CA ASP A 295 -1.21 1.73 -11.26
C ASP A 295 0.05 2.57 -11.58
N CYS A 296 0.24 3.74 -10.96
CA CYS A 296 1.49 4.52 -11.13
C CYS A 296 2.71 3.72 -10.58
N LEU A 297 2.58 3.00 -9.45
CA LEU A 297 3.62 2.13 -8.90
C LEU A 297 3.99 0.98 -9.84
N ALA A 298 2.98 0.26 -10.35
CA ALA A 298 3.18 -0.87 -11.24
C ALA A 298 3.85 -0.44 -12.56
N ARG A 299 3.42 0.69 -13.11
CA ARG A 299 4.04 1.29 -14.29
C ARG A 299 5.51 1.61 -14.05
N TRP A 300 5.83 2.29 -12.94
CA TRP A 300 7.20 2.66 -12.59
C TRP A 300 8.12 1.44 -12.47
N ARG A 301 7.63 0.35 -11.87
CA ARG A 301 8.39 -0.92 -11.74
C ARG A 301 8.70 -1.56 -13.09
N VAL A 302 7.72 -1.58 -13.98
CA VAL A 302 7.89 -2.12 -15.34
C VAL A 302 8.90 -1.30 -16.14
N GLU A 303 8.85 0.03 -16.02
CA GLU A 303 9.75 0.94 -16.75
C GLU A 303 11.20 0.89 -16.23
N THR A 304 11.40 0.70 -14.93
CA THR A 304 12.74 0.67 -14.31
C THR A 304 13.32 -0.74 -14.14
N GLY A 305 12.53 -1.79 -14.37
CA GLY A 305 12.94 -3.18 -14.18
C GLY A 305 13.12 -3.58 -12.71
N SER A 306 12.42 -2.88 -11.79
CA SER A 306 12.47 -3.10 -10.33
C SER A 306 11.38 -4.05 -9.84
#